data_AF-A0A953TEJ7-F1
#
_entry.id   AF-A0A953TEJ7-F1
#
_cell.length_a   1.000
_cell.length_b   1.000
_cell.length_c   1.000
_cell.angle_alpha   90.00
_cell.angle_beta   90.00
_cell.angle_gamma   90.00
#
_symmetry.space_group_name_H-M   'P 1'
#
loop_
_entity.id
_entity.type
_entity.pdbx_description
1 polymer ?
#
loop_
_entity_poly.entity_id
_entity_poly.type
_entity_poly.pdbx_seq_one_letter_code
_entity_poly.pdbx_strand_id
1 'polypeptide(L)'
;MIFGFFKSGRMMAIVERDMRKFFRSPALMLAAMVFPLVQLIVLGNAFGGKIHDAKLGLIDHDGGPQAVRVLESLRSVESNARTFQIVAYTDERLMVEDVRKGHLTAGLVIPPQFSRAMYEHTRPRIGLVIDNTDNFLTSSFEQVMTELVQALNQPDFQPRVVQQAELKVVELYPYIEYMKYLLPGSITLAMFVSVMIGGGIVYIDDKARGVHEGYLVTPITKMELVAGLNVAGAFKAMGAGVLQQPVNRRRALNVLFKGIAATAGAAA
;
A
#
# COMPACT_ATOMS: atom_id res chain seq x y z
N MET A 1 31.42 41.47 9.62
CA MET A 1 30.25 42.23 9.13
C MET A 1 29.47 41.33 8.17
N ILE A 2 28.69 40.37 8.69
CA ILE A 2 28.25 39.14 7.96
C ILE A 2 26.73 39.06 7.71
N PHE A 3 25.94 40.06 8.13
CA PHE A 3 24.49 40.06 7.87
C PHE A 3 24.06 41.37 7.20
N GLY A 4 24.28 41.44 5.89
CA GLY A 4 23.63 42.42 5.03
C GLY A 4 22.19 41.98 4.79
N PHE A 5 21.26 42.64 5.48
CA PHE A 5 19.81 42.43 5.45
C PHE A 5 19.25 42.07 4.07
N PHE A 6 18.45 41.00 4.03
CA PHE A 6 17.57 40.62 2.93
C PHE A 6 16.84 41.87 2.39
N LYS A 7 17.19 42.35 1.19
CA LYS A 7 16.25 43.22 0.46
C LYS A 7 15.17 42.30 -0.09
N SER A 8 14.10 42.11 0.69
CA SER A 8 12.96 41.23 0.39
C SER A 8 12.46 41.36 -1.06
N GLY A 9 12.54 42.55 -1.66
CA GLY A 9 12.19 42.77 -3.08
C GLY A 9 13.03 41.99 -4.10
N ARG A 10 14.33 41.74 -3.85
CA ARG A 10 15.18 40.98 -4.79
C ARG A 10 14.87 39.50 -4.77
N MET A 11 14.77 38.93 -3.57
CA MET A 11 14.36 37.55 -3.37
C MET A 11 12.95 37.33 -3.93
N MET A 12 12.03 38.25 -3.66
CA MET A 12 10.66 38.16 -4.16
C MET A 12 10.59 38.28 -5.69
N ALA A 13 11.46 39.06 -6.33
CA ALA A 13 11.55 39.11 -7.79
C ALA A 13 11.98 37.76 -8.40
N ILE A 14 12.89 37.02 -7.73
CA ILE A 14 13.27 35.66 -8.13
C ILE A 14 12.08 34.71 -7.98
N VAL A 15 11.36 34.80 -6.86
CA VAL A 15 10.15 34.01 -6.61
C VAL A 15 9.10 34.29 -7.68
N GLU A 16 8.81 35.55 -7.98
CA GLU A 16 7.82 35.95 -8.98
C GLU A 16 8.18 35.43 -10.37
N ARG A 17 9.44 35.58 -10.79
CA ARG A 17 9.93 35.04 -12.08
C ARG A 17 9.69 33.55 -12.17
N ASP A 18 10.10 32.81 -11.14
CA ASP A 18 10.07 31.36 -11.14
C ASP A 18 8.63 30.80 -11.03
N MET A 19 7.75 31.46 -10.26
CA MET A 19 6.31 31.24 -10.28
C MET A 19 5.73 31.43 -11.67
N ARG A 20 6.05 32.56 -12.32
CA ARG A 20 5.54 32.87 -13.67
C ARG A 20 6.04 31.85 -14.70
N LYS A 21 7.30 31.39 -14.62
CA LYS A 21 7.85 30.31 -15.47
C LYS A 21 7.07 29.01 -15.28
N PHE A 22 6.76 28.66 -14.02
CA PHE A 22 5.98 27.47 -13.69
C PHE A 22 4.55 27.53 -14.24
N PHE A 23 3.80 28.59 -13.94
CA PHE A 23 2.40 28.74 -14.39
C PHE A 23 2.26 28.87 -15.91
N ARG A 24 3.29 29.34 -16.61
CA ARG A 24 3.32 29.41 -18.08
C ARG A 24 3.77 28.12 -18.76
N SER A 25 4.22 27.11 -18.00
CA SER A 25 4.69 25.84 -18.54
C SER A 25 3.72 24.72 -18.17
N PRO A 26 2.76 24.39 -19.06
CA PRO A 26 1.81 23.30 -18.83
C PRO A 26 2.51 21.97 -18.55
N ALA A 27 3.65 21.71 -19.20
CA ALA A 27 4.42 20.50 -19.00
C ALA A 27 4.97 20.38 -17.57
N LEU A 28 5.51 21.46 -17.00
CA LEU A 28 6.02 21.46 -15.62
C LEU A 28 4.89 21.29 -14.60
N MET A 29 3.76 21.97 -14.82
CA MET A 29 2.58 21.83 -13.97
C MET A 29 2.01 20.40 -14.04
N LEU A 30 1.88 19.85 -15.24
CA LEU A 30 1.40 18.48 -15.45
C LEU A 30 2.35 17.46 -14.83
N ALA A 31 3.66 17.59 -15.04
CA ALA A 31 4.63 16.67 -14.45
C ALA A 31 4.57 16.68 -12.92
N ALA A 32 4.52 17.86 -12.30
CA ALA A 32 4.42 18.01 -10.85
C ALA A 32 3.12 17.40 -10.28
N MET A 33 2.04 17.37 -11.05
CA MET A 33 0.76 16.81 -10.62
C MET A 33 0.58 15.33 -10.94
N VAL A 34 0.90 14.91 -12.15
CA VAL A 34 0.60 13.57 -12.69
C VAL A 34 1.59 12.55 -12.17
N PHE A 35 2.88 12.90 -12.07
CA PHE A 35 3.92 11.95 -11.65
C PHE A 35 3.65 11.36 -10.26
N PRO A 36 3.31 12.13 -9.21
CA PRO A 36 2.98 11.59 -7.90
C PRO A 36 1.70 10.74 -7.90
N LEU A 37 0.72 11.08 -8.75
CA LEU A 37 -0.53 10.32 -8.88
C LEU A 37 -0.33 8.97 -9.57
N VAL A 38 0.54 8.92 -10.59
CA VAL A 38 0.94 7.66 -11.23
C VAL A 38 1.69 6.80 -10.22
N GLN A 39 2.59 7.40 -9.45
CA GLN A 39 3.32 6.71 -8.41
C GLN A 39 2.41 6.18 -7.30
N LEU A 40 1.37 6.92 -6.88
CA LEU A 40 0.33 6.42 -5.97
C LEU A 40 -0.36 5.17 -6.54
N ILE A 41 -0.68 5.15 -7.85
CA ILE A 41 -1.29 3.96 -8.47
C ILE A 41 -0.31 2.78 -8.40
N VAL A 42 0.96 3.01 -8.74
CA VAL A 42 1.98 1.95 -8.71
C VAL A 42 2.18 1.41 -7.30
N LEU A 43 2.38 2.28 -6.30
CA LEU A 43 2.55 1.87 -4.90
C LEU A 43 1.25 1.29 -4.32
N GLY A 44 0.10 1.83 -4.68
CA GLY A 44 -1.21 1.33 -4.26
C GLY A 44 -1.47 -0.07 -4.77
N ASN A 45 -1.02 -0.40 -5.98
CA ASN A 45 -1.09 -1.76 -6.51
C ASN A 45 0.02 -2.66 -5.93
N ALA A 46 1.21 -2.13 -5.70
CA ALA A 46 2.34 -2.90 -5.18
C ALA A 46 2.18 -3.27 -3.69
N PHE A 47 1.52 -2.42 -2.90
CA PHE A 47 1.43 -2.57 -1.44
C PHE A 47 -0.02 -2.64 -0.91
N GLY A 48 -1.02 -2.63 -1.82
CA GLY A 48 -2.47 -2.43 -1.61
C GLY A 48 -3.23 -3.25 -0.57
N GLY A 49 -2.60 -4.21 0.09
CA GLY A 49 -3.12 -4.69 1.38
C GLY A 49 -4.25 -5.71 1.34
N LYS A 50 -4.62 -6.27 0.19
CA LYS A 50 -5.46 -7.47 0.16
C LYS A 50 -4.91 -8.45 -0.85
N ILE A 51 -4.66 -9.66 -0.37
CA ILE A 51 -4.51 -10.82 -1.24
C ILE A 51 -5.84 -10.91 -2.03
N HIS A 52 -5.78 -10.73 -3.34
CA HIS A 52 -6.92 -10.91 -4.24
C HIS A 52 -6.51 -11.94 -5.28
N ASP A 53 -7.37 -12.93 -5.50
CA ASP A 53 -7.17 -14.01 -6.44
C ASP A 53 -5.88 -14.84 -6.21
N ALA A 54 -5.35 -14.87 -4.99
CA ALA A 54 -4.24 -15.77 -4.69
C ALA A 54 -4.68 -17.22 -4.75
N LYS A 55 -3.80 -18.10 -5.21
CA LYS A 55 -4.09 -19.53 -5.29
C LYS A 55 -3.43 -20.24 -4.13
N LEU A 56 -4.26 -20.86 -3.29
CA LEU A 56 -3.82 -21.70 -2.19
C LEU A 56 -3.88 -23.17 -2.64
N GLY A 57 -2.73 -23.80 -2.82
CA GLY A 57 -2.66 -25.25 -2.98
C GLY A 57 -3.04 -25.93 -1.67
N LEU A 58 -3.90 -26.94 -1.70
CA LEU A 58 -4.28 -27.70 -0.51
C LEU A 58 -4.05 -29.20 -0.74
N ILE A 59 -3.34 -29.82 0.19
CA ILE A 59 -3.14 -31.27 0.26
C ILE A 59 -3.68 -31.78 1.59
N ASP A 60 -4.57 -32.75 1.53
CA ASP A 60 -5.11 -33.46 2.69
C ASP A 60 -4.66 -34.92 2.68
N HIS A 61 -3.74 -35.27 3.59
CA HIS A 61 -3.30 -36.65 3.81
C HIS A 61 -4.04 -37.38 4.93
N ASP A 62 -4.90 -36.69 5.68
CA ASP A 62 -5.61 -37.25 6.83
C ASP A 62 -7.02 -37.70 6.47
N GLY A 63 -7.79 -36.85 5.77
CA GLY A 63 -9.18 -37.12 5.39
C GLY A 63 -10.15 -37.30 6.58
N GLY A 64 -9.70 -37.01 7.81
CA GLY A 64 -10.47 -37.19 9.04
C GLY A 64 -11.35 -35.98 9.39
N PRO A 65 -12.19 -36.10 10.43
CA PRO A 65 -13.16 -35.06 10.78
C PRO A 65 -12.56 -33.68 11.06
N GLN A 66 -11.35 -33.61 11.63
CA GLN A 66 -10.69 -32.33 11.90
C GLN A 66 -10.06 -31.73 10.63
N ALA A 67 -9.59 -32.57 9.70
CA ALA A 67 -9.12 -32.11 8.39
C ALA A 67 -10.27 -31.51 7.57
N VAL A 68 -11.46 -32.12 7.62
CA VAL A 68 -12.68 -31.59 6.97
C VAL A 68 -13.04 -30.21 7.54
N ARG A 69 -12.93 -30.00 8.86
CA ARG A 69 -13.19 -28.68 9.48
C ARG A 69 -12.21 -27.60 9.04
N VAL A 70 -10.93 -27.94 8.85
CA VAL A 70 -9.93 -27.04 8.27
C VAL A 70 -10.38 -26.62 6.86
N LEU A 71 -10.78 -27.59 6.03
CA LEU A 71 -11.26 -27.34 4.67
C LEU A 71 -12.52 -26.46 4.64
N GLU A 72 -13.50 -26.72 5.52
CA GLU A 72 -14.72 -25.90 5.63
C GLU A 72 -14.40 -24.46 6.05
N SER A 73 -13.48 -24.31 7.00
CA SER A 73 -13.02 -23.00 7.45
C SER A 73 -12.32 -22.23 6.32
N LEU A 74 -11.44 -22.88 5.56
CA LEU A 74 -10.80 -22.29 4.37
C LEU A 74 -11.82 -21.89 3.31
N ARG A 75 -12.82 -22.73 3.03
CA ARG A 75 -13.90 -22.43 2.08
C ARG A 75 -14.75 -21.24 2.52
N SER A 76 -14.98 -21.07 3.82
CA SER A 76 -15.70 -19.92 4.36
C SER A 76 -14.94 -18.60 4.15
N VAL A 77 -13.60 -18.64 4.19
CA VAL A 77 -12.74 -17.49 3.92
C VAL A 77 -12.69 -17.19 2.42
N GLU A 78 -12.59 -18.23 1.58
CA GLU A 78 -12.68 -18.13 0.11
C GLU A 78 -13.99 -17.46 -0.33
N SER A 79 -15.14 -17.86 0.24
CA SER A 79 -16.46 -17.34 -0.14
C SER A 79 -16.73 -15.92 0.36
N ASN A 80 -16.35 -15.59 1.60
CA ASN A 80 -16.71 -14.32 2.24
C ASN A 80 -15.72 -13.19 1.95
N ALA A 81 -14.42 -13.49 1.93
CA ALA A 81 -13.38 -12.48 1.82
C ALA A 81 -12.73 -12.44 0.43
N ARG A 82 -12.97 -13.45 -0.43
CA ARG A 82 -12.31 -13.66 -1.75
C ARG A 82 -10.78 -13.47 -1.68
N THR A 83 -10.21 -13.81 -0.54
CA THR A 83 -8.79 -13.60 -0.25
C THR A 83 -7.93 -14.55 -1.08
N PHE A 84 -8.37 -15.80 -1.24
CA PHE A 84 -7.69 -16.82 -2.02
C PHE A 84 -8.69 -17.82 -2.62
N GLN A 85 -8.26 -18.52 -3.66
CA GLN A 85 -8.96 -19.64 -4.31
C GLN A 85 -8.25 -20.94 -3.93
N ILE A 86 -9.00 -21.94 -3.51
CA ILE A 86 -8.44 -23.23 -3.10
C ILE A 86 -8.26 -24.12 -4.34
N VAL A 87 -7.04 -24.61 -4.54
CA VAL A 87 -6.71 -25.57 -5.59
C VAL A 87 -6.26 -26.86 -4.93
N ALA A 88 -6.98 -27.96 -5.17
CA ALA A 88 -6.62 -29.26 -4.61
C ALA A 88 -5.38 -29.84 -5.30
N TYR A 89 -4.43 -30.36 -4.53
CA TYR A 89 -3.25 -31.07 -5.00
C TYR A 89 -3.19 -32.48 -4.41
N THR A 90 -2.55 -33.39 -5.12
CA THR A 90 -2.31 -34.77 -4.66
C THR A 90 -0.81 -35.04 -4.41
N ASP A 91 0.07 -34.28 -5.07
CA ASP A 91 1.52 -34.40 -4.96
C ASP A 91 2.12 -33.12 -4.34
N GLU A 92 2.76 -33.27 -3.18
CA GLU A 92 3.42 -32.18 -2.45
C GLU A 92 4.58 -31.58 -3.24
N ARG A 93 5.33 -32.38 -4.00
CA ARG A 93 6.46 -31.87 -4.80
C ARG A 93 5.97 -30.95 -5.91
N LEU A 94 4.88 -31.34 -6.59
CA LEU A 94 4.27 -30.50 -7.62
C LEU A 94 3.73 -29.19 -7.01
N MET A 95 3.05 -29.26 -5.86
CA MET A 95 2.57 -28.07 -5.17
C MET A 95 3.72 -27.13 -4.78
N VAL A 96 4.82 -27.65 -4.23
CA VAL A 96 6.00 -26.85 -3.85
C VAL A 96 6.67 -26.24 -5.09
N GLU A 97 6.75 -26.98 -6.21
CA GLU A 97 7.23 -26.43 -7.48
C GLU A 97 6.34 -25.32 -8.03
N ASP A 98 5.03 -25.48 -7.92
CA ASP A 98 4.06 -24.49 -8.40
C ASP A 98 4.06 -23.23 -7.52
N VAL A 99 4.31 -23.35 -6.22
CA VAL A 99 4.63 -22.21 -5.35
C VAL A 99 5.92 -21.53 -5.81
N ARG A 100 6.99 -22.31 -6.07
CA ARG A 100 8.29 -21.77 -6.52
C ARG A 100 8.21 -21.06 -7.88
N LYS A 101 7.37 -21.55 -8.80
CA LYS A 101 7.16 -20.95 -10.13
C LYS A 101 6.17 -19.79 -10.11
N GLY A 102 5.54 -19.50 -8.96
CA GLY A 102 4.51 -18.46 -8.81
C GLY A 102 3.15 -18.82 -9.41
N HIS A 103 2.91 -20.10 -9.74
CA HIS A 103 1.59 -20.60 -10.14
C HIS A 103 0.63 -20.71 -8.95
N LEU A 104 1.18 -20.96 -7.76
CA LEU A 104 0.50 -20.86 -6.47
C LEU A 104 1.13 -19.75 -5.63
N THR A 105 0.33 -19.12 -4.79
CA THR A 105 0.82 -18.12 -3.83
C THR A 105 1.27 -18.78 -2.53
N ALA A 106 0.57 -19.83 -2.12
CA ALA A 106 0.88 -20.63 -0.94
C ALA A 106 0.41 -22.07 -1.12
N GLY A 107 0.96 -22.99 -0.36
CA GLY A 107 0.55 -24.38 -0.24
C GLY A 107 0.30 -24.75 1.22
N LEU A 108 -0.82 -25.40 1.50
CA LEU A 108 -1.17 -25.90 2.83
C LEU A 108 -1.20 -27.43 2.81
N VAL A 109 -0.48 -28.05 3.75
CA VAL A 109 -0.37 -29.50 3.88
C VAL A 109 -0.94 -29.92 5.22
N ILE A 110 -2.01 -30.71 5.19
CA ILE A 110 -2.55 -31.40 6.36
C ILE A 110 -1.87 -32.76 6.44
N PRO A 111 -1.00 -33.01 7.45
CA PRO A 111 -0.25 -34.25 7.55
C PRO A 111 -1.16 -35.43 7.90
N PRO A 112 -0.72 -36.67 7.63
CA PRO A 112 -1.48 -37.85 8.03
C PRO A 112 -1.62 -37.90 9.56
N GLN A 113 -2.73 -38.47 10.05
CA GLN A 113 -3.08 -38.55 11.47
C GLN A 113 -3.31 -37.20 12.16
N PHE A 114 -3.51 -36.10 11.40
CA PHE A 114 -3.82 -34.79 11.95
C PHE A 114 -5.05 -34.82 12.86
N SER A 115 -6.16 -35.45 12.43
CA SER A 115 -7.36 -35.55 13.26
C SER A 115 -7.10 -36.30 14.57
N ARG A 116 -6.32 -37.38 14.51
CA ARG A 116 -5.94 -38.13 15.70
C ARG A 116 -5.11 -37.28 16.65
N ALA A 117 -4.12 -36.55 16.14
CA ALA A 117 -3.28 -35.67 16.94
C ALA A 117 -4.04 -34.51 17.58
N MET A 118 -5.07 -33.99 16.90
CA MET A 118 -5.99 -33.00 17.46
C MET A 118 -6.78 -33.57 18.65
N TYR A 119 -7.36 -34.78 18.53
CA TYR A 119 -8.10 -35.40 19.62
C TYR A 119 -7.21 -35.82 20.80
N GLU A 120 -6.04 -36.37 20.52
CA GLU A 120 -5.08 -36.82 21.53
C GLU A 120 -4.27 -35.67 22.14
N HIS A 121 -4.46 -34.43 21.67
CA HIS A 121 -3.71 -33.24 22.09
C HIS A 121 -2.18 -33.41 21.98
N THR A 122 -1.72 -34.24 21.03
CA THR A 122 -0.32 -34.60 20.82
C THR A 122 0.39 -33.63 19.86
N ARG A 123 0.20 -32.32 20.09
CA ARG A 123 0.79 -31.22 19.29
C ARG A 123 0.53 -31.35 17.78
N PRO A 124 -0.74 -31.24 17.35
CA PRO A 124 -1.12 -31.23 15.94
C PRO A 124 -0.41 -30.08 15.19
N ARG A 125 0.02 -30.34 13.95
CA ARG A 125 0.70 -29.35 13.10
C ARG A 125 0.09 -29.36 11.72
N ILE A 126 0.04 -28.19 11.09
CA ILE A 126 -0.30 -28.01 9.68
C ILE A 126 0.91 -27.37 9.02
N GLY A 127 1.31 -27.87 7.85
CA GLY A 127 2.40 -27.31 7.07
C GLY A 127 1.91 -26.16 6.20
N LEU A 128 2.61 -25.04 6.24
CA LEU A 128 2.40 -23.92 5.32
C LEU A 128 3.68 -23.71 4.50
N VAL A 129 3.54 -23.80 3.18
CA VAL A 129 4.58 -23.59 2.19
C VAL A 129 4.29 -22.26 1.49
N ILE A 130 5.22 -21.32 1.57
CA ILE A 130 5.07 -19.97 1.05
C ILE A 130 6.37 -19.53 0.40
N ASP A 131 6.27 -18.73 -0.67
CA ASP A 131 7.42 -18.03 -1.24
C ASP A 131 7.64 -16.73 -0.46
N ASN A 132 8.83 -16.56 0.10
CA ASN A 132 9.20 -15.37 0.90
C ASN A 132 9.79 -14.24 0.05
N THR A 133 9.73 -14.34 -1.28
CA THR A 133 10.14 -13.25 -2.18
C THR A 133 9.23 -12.02 -2.01
N ASP A 134 7.94 -12.22 -1.74
CA ASP A 134 6.99 -11.16 -1.39
C ASP A 134 6.60 -11.23 0.10
N ASN A 135 7.44 -10.64 0.95
CA ASN A 135 7.23 -10.62 2.41
C ASN A 135 5.86 -10.08 2.84
N PHE A 136 5.23 -9.21 2.02
CA PHE A 136 3.94 -8.63 2.36
C PHE A 136 2.80 -9.63 2.15
N LEU A 137 2.81 -10.34 1.02
CA LEU A 137 1.86 -11.43 0.78
C LEU A 137 2.09 -12.58 1.76
N THR A 138 3.35 -12.97 1.99
CA THR A 138 3.73 -14.02 2.95
C THR A 138 3.18 -13.72 4.34
N SER A 139 3.47 -12.54 4.90
CA SER A 139 3.01 -12.16 6.25
C SER A 139 1.50 -12.06 6.36
N SER A 140 0.82 -11.60 5.31
CA SER A 140 -0.65 -11.58 5.26
C SER A 140 -1.23 -12.99 5.28
N PHE A 141 -0.66 -13.93 4.52
CA PHE A 141 -1.07 -15.34 4.52
C PHE A 141 -0.81 -16.01 5.88
N GLU A 142 0.37 -15.81 6.45
CA GLU A 142 0.71 -16.33 7.79
C GLU A 142 -0.28 -15.85 8.84
N GLN A 143 -0.67 -14.57 8.81
CA GLN A 143 -1.65 -14.01 9.74
C GLN A 143 -3.01 -14.72 9.61
N VAL A 144 -3.56 -14.82 8.40
CA VAL A 144 -4.86 -15.48 8.16
C VAL A 144 -4.82 -16.95 8.57
N MET A 145 -3.73 -17.67 8.25
CA MET A 145 -3.57 -19.07 8.64
C MET A 145 -3.42 -19.22 10.16
N THR A 146 -2.75 -18.29 10.83
CA THR A 146 -2.63 -18.28 12.30
C THR A 146 -3.98 -18.04 12.97
N GLU A 147 -4.77 -17.09 12.46
CA GLU A 147 -6.14 -16.84 12.93
C GLU A 147 -7.03 -18.08 12.75
N LEU A 148 -6.92 -18.78 11.60
CA LEU A 148 -7.64 -20.02 11.34
C LEU A 148 -7.22 -21.12 12.33
N VAL A 149 -5.92 -21.33 12.56
CA VAL A 149 -5.43 -22.30 13.54
C VAL A 149 -5.89 -21.94 14.95
N GLN A 150 -5.93 -20.67 15.33
CA GLN A 150 -6.46 -20.23 16.62
C GLN A 150 -7.96 -20.54 16.75
N ALA A 151 -8.75 -20.35 15.69
CA ALA A 151 -10.17 -20.70 15.68
C ALA A 151 -10.38 -22.21 15.85
N LEU A 152 -9.56 -23.06 15.22
CA LEU A 152 -9.62 -24.52 15.36
C LEU A 152 -9.27 -25.02 16.77
N ASN A 153 -8.49 -24.26 17.53
CA ASN A 153 -8.15 -24.60 18.91
C ASN A 153 -9.26 -24.18 19.92
N GLN A 154 -10.36 -23.57 19.47
CA GLN A 154 -11.49 -23.28 20.34
C GLN A 154 -12.36 -24.55 20.57
N PRO A 155 -12.84 -24.80 21.80
CA PRO A 155 -13.60 -26.00 22.12
C PRO A 155 -14.99 -26.02 21.46
N ASP A 156 -15.36 -27.18 20.89
CA ASP A 156 -16.66 -27.44 20.21
C ASP A 156 -17.90 -27.31 21.10
N PHE A 157 -17.73 -27.52 22.41
CA PHE A 157 -18.80 -27.45 23.40
C PHE A 157 -18.50 -26.33 24.38
N GLN A 158 -19.19 -25.21 24.22
CA GLN A 158 -19.33 -24.22 25.28
C GLN A 158 -20.39 -24.75 26.28
N PRO A 159 -20.09 -24.89 27.58
CA PRO A 159 -21.08 -25.26 28.59
C PRO A 159 -22.34 -24.39 28.50
N ARG A 160 -23.54 -24.96 28.66
CA ARG A 160 -24.83 -24.23 28.53
C ARG A 160 -24.96 -23.03 29.48
N VAL A 161 -24.12 -22.97 30.52
CA VAL A 161 -23.90 -21.78 31.34
C VAL A 161 -22.41 -21.46 31.29
N VAL A 162 -22.00 -20.65 30.32
CA VAL A 162 -20.78 -19.88 30.48
C VAL A 162 -21.20 -18.42 30.54
N GLN A 163 -20.82 -17.76 31.63
CA GLN A 163 -20.45 -16.36 31.60
C GLN A 163 -19.17 -16.23 30.75
N GLN A 164 -19.19 -16.70 29.49
CA GLN A 164 -18.15 -16.40 28.54
C GLN A 164 -18.45 -15.00 28.05
N ALA A 165 -17.54 -14.09 28.37
CA ALA A 165 -17.56 -12.76 27.79
C ALA A 165 -17.51 -12.93 26.27
N GLU A 166 -18.62 -12.65 25.60
CA GLU A 166 -18.65 -12.47 24.16
C GLU A 166 -17.75 -11.27 23.88
N LEU A 167 -16.59 -11.51 23.25
CA LEU A 167 -15.76 -10.43 22.74
C LEU A 167 -16.50 -9.84 21.54
N LYS A 168 -17.45 -8.95 21.83
CA LYS A 168 -17.97 -8.04 20.83
C LYS A 168 -16.83 -7.10 20.48
N VAL A 169 -16.09 -7.45 19.44
CA VAL A 169 -15.07 -6.58 18.84
C VAL A 169 -15.81 -5.39 18.27
N VAL A 170 -15.99 -4.38 19.10
CA VAL A 170 -16.41 -3.06 18.65
C VAL A 170 -15.15 -2.46 18.04
N GLU A 171 -15.05 -2.51 16.72
CA GLU A 171 -14.00 -1.82 15.98
C GLU A 171 -14.07 -0.34 16.34
N LEU A 172 -13.20 0.09 17.26
CA LEU A 172 -13.18 1.47 17.77
C LEU A 172 -12.85 2.46 16.64
N TYR A 173 -12.16 1.95 15.61
CA TYR A 173 -11.82 2.66 14.38
C TYR A 173 -12.21 1.81 13.18
N PRO A 174 -12.93 2.38 12.18
CA PRO A 174 -13.28 1.66 10.97
C PRO A 174 -12.03 1.28 10.17
N TYR A 175 -12.06 0.12 9.51
CA TYR A 175 -11.00 -0.31 8.60
C TYR A 175 -10.75 0.76 7.53
N ILE A 176 -9.57 1.38 7.58
CA ILE A 176 -9.13 2.35 6.59
C ILE A 176 -8.46 1.56 5.47
N GLU A 177 -9.02 1.64 4.26
CA GLU A 177 -8.41 1.05 3.06
C GLU A 177 -6.92 1.47 2.95
N TYR A 178 -6.04 0.52 2.65
CA TYR A 178 -4.60 0.78 2.50
C TYR A 178 -4.28 1.97 1.58
N MET A 179 -5.08 2.14 0.53
CA MET A 179 -5.00 3.30 -0.38
C MET A 179 -5.07 4.64 0.36
N LYS A 180 -5.91 4.75 1.41
CA LYS A 180 -6.06 5.96 2.23
C LYS A 180 -4.85 6.23 3.11
N TYR A 181 -4.06 5.21 3.47
CA TYR A 181 -2.78 5.41 4.15
C TYR A 181 -1.68 5.91 3.20
N LEU A 182 -1.73 5.54 1.92
CA LEU A 182 -0.80 6.04 0.91
C LEU A 182 -1.07 7.49 0.49
N LEU A 183 -2.30 7.98 0.64
CA LEU A 183 -2.68 9.36 0.29
C LEU A 183 -1.75 10.42 0.88
N PRO A 184 -1.51 10.51 2.21
CA PRO A 184 -0.59 11.49 2.77
C PRO A 184 0.85 11.32 2.29
N GLY A 185 1.31 10.08 2.10
CA GLY A 185 2.63 9.80 1.51
C GLY A 185 2.78 10.37 0.10
N SER A 186 1.74 10.24 -0.73
CA SER A 186 1.73 10.81 -2.08
C SER A 186 1.76 12.34 -2.09
N ILE A 187 1.12 13.00 -1.12
CA ILE A 187 1.15 14.46 -1.00
C ILE A 187 2.56 14.93 -0.63
N THR A 188 3.19 14.28 0.35
CA THR A 188 4.59 14.58 0.73
C THR A 188 5.53 14.38 -0.45
N LEU A 189 5.34 13.31 -1.22
CA LEU A 189 6.16 13.02 -2.39
C LEU A 189 5.91 14.01 -3.53
N ALA A 190 4.66 14.41 -3.76
CA ALA A 190 4.34 15.46 -4.71
C ALA A 190 4.98 16.79 -4.35
N MET A 191 4.95 17.14 -3.07
CA MET A 191 5.65 18.31 -2.56
C MET A 191 7.16 18.19 -2.83
N PHE A 192 7.77 17.03 -2.51
CA PHE A 192 9.18 16.78 -2.76
C PHE A 192 9.55 16.93 -4.25
N VAL A 193 8.82 16.28 -5.15
CA VAL A 193 9.03 16.35 -6.61
C VAL A 193 8.84 17.79 -7.11
N SER A 194 7.83 18.51 -6.60
CA SER A 194 7.59 19.89 -6.97
C SER A 194 8.71 20.84 -6.53
N VAL A 195 9.31 20.63 -5.35
CA VAL A 195 10.50 21.39 -4.92
C VAL A 195 11.71 21.00 -5.77
N MET A 196 11.89 19.71 -6.06
CA MET A 196 13.03 19.21 -6.85
C MET A 196 13.03 19.78 -8.28
N ILE A 197 11.87 19.73 -8.95
CA ILE A 197 11.68 20.32 -10.28
C ILE A 197 11.78 21.84 -10.19
N GLY A 198 11.08 22.44 -9.24
CA GLY A 198 10.95 23.88 -9.10
C GLY A 198 12.23 24.60 -8.69
N GLY A 199 13.14 23.90 -8.01
CA GLY A 199 14.41 24.44 -7.55
C GLY A 199 15.60 23.96 -8.38
N GLY A 200 16.16 22.82 -8.00
CA GLY A 200 17.44 22.34 -8.55
C GLY A 200 17.43 22.17 -10.07
N ILE A 201 16.39 21.54 -10.62
CA ILE A 201 16.31 21.27 -12.07
C ILE A 201 16.15 22.58 -12.86
N VAL A 202 15.33 23.51 -12.40
CA VAL A 202 15.17 24.83 -13.05
C VAL A 202 16.48 25.60 -13.06
N TYR A 203 17.28 25.54 -11.99
CA TYR A 203 18.59 26.17 -11.96
C TYR A 203 19.57 25.55 -12.96
N ILE A 204 19.59 24.22 -13.07
CA ILE A 204 20.41 23.50 -14.04
C ILE A 204 19.97 23.85 -15.47
N ASP A 205 18.66 23.90 -15.73
CA ASP A 205 18.10 24.31 -17.03
C ASP A 205 18.45 25.77 -17.38
N ASP A 206 18.36 26.69 -16.41
CA ASP A 206 18.78 28.08 -16.59
C ASP A 206 20.28 28.19 -16.88
N LYS A 207 21.11 27.33 -16.28
CA LYS A 207 22.55 27.24 -16.55
C LYS A 207 22.82 26.68 -17.95
N ALA A 208 22.12 25.62 -18.36
CA ALA A 208 22.26 25.00 -19.67
C ALA A 208 21.85 25.95 -20.81
N ARG A 209 20.88 26.85 -20.56
CA ARG A 209 20.40 27.85 -21.52
C ARG A 209 21.17 29.19 -21.48
N GLY A 210 22.21 29.31 -20.66
CA GLY A 210 22.99 30.54 -20.51
C GLY A 210 22.29 31.68 -19.76
N VAL A 211 21.05 31.46 -19.28
CA VAL A 211 20.29 32.48 -18.51
C VAL A 211 20.97 32.78 -17.18
N HIS A 212 21.74 31.83 -16.66
CA HIS A 212 22.52 32.01 -15.43
C HIS A 212 23.53 33.17 -15.51
N GLU A 213 24.08 33.46 -16.70
CA GLU A 213 25.02 34.57 -16.90
C GLU A 213 24.34 35.93 -16.67
N GLY A 214 23.04 36.02 -16.96
CA GLY A 214 22.21 37.19 -16.66
C GLY A 214 22.09 37.50 -15.16
N TYR A 215 22.27 36.51 -14.28
CA TYR A 215 22.30 36.74 -12.84
C TYR A 215 23.62 37.35 -12.36
N LEU A 216 24.70 37.17 -13.11
CA LEU A 216 26.03 37.70 -12.74
C LEU A 216 26.14 39.21 -12.99
N VAL A 217 25.33 39.74 -13.90
CA VAL A 217 25.27 41.18 -14.23
C VAL A 217 24.25 41.96 -13.40
N THR A 218 23.53 41.28 -12.50
CA THR A 218 22.54 41.90 -11.59
C THR A 218 23.06 41.87 -10.14
N PRO A 219 22.66 42.82 -9.28
CA PRO A 219 23.15 42.90 -7.91
C PRO A 219 22.50 41.88 -6.97
N ILE A 220 22.34 40.63 -7.42
CA ILE A 220 21.79 39.50 -6.64
C ILE A 220 22.92 38.66 -6.05
N THR A 221 22.80 38.32 -4.77
CA THR A 221 23.76 37.44 -4.09
C THR A 221 23.41 35.96 -4.33
N LYS A 222 24.41 35.07 -4.19
CA LYS A 222 24.20 33.62 -4.30
C LYS A 222 23.15 33.10 -3.29
N MET A 223 23.14 33.65 -2.07
CA MET A 223 22.18 33.26 -1.04
C MET A 223 20.77 33.74 -1.36
N GLU A 224 20.60 34.96 -1.89
CA GLU A 224 19.28 35.45 -2.35
C GLU A 224 18.74 34.59 -3.49
N LEU A 225 19.60 34.15 -4.43
CA LEU A 225 19.21 33.25 -5.52
C LEU A 225 18.75 31.89 -5.00
N VAL A 226 19.54 31.25 -4.13
CA VAL A 226 19.20 29.94 -3.56
C VAL A 226 17.96 30.04 -2.67
N ALA A 227 17.87 31.05 -1.80
CA ALA A 227 16.72 31.24 -0.93
C ALA A 227 15.45 31.53 -1.73
N GLY A 228 15.51 32.43 -2.72
CA GLY A 228 14.37 32.75 -3.58
C GLY A 228 13.86 31.55 -4.35
N LEU A 229 14.77 30.72 -4.87
CA LEU A 229 14.42 29.50 -5.59
C LEU A 229 13.81 28.42 -4.67
N ASN A 230 14.30 28.27 -3.44
CA ASN A 230 13.72 27.34 -2.46
C ASN A 230 12.34 27.81 -1.98
N VAL A 231 12.16 29.11 -1.71
CA VAL A 231 10.87 29.70 -1.35
C VAL A 231 9.87 29.51 -2.49
N ALA A 232 10.28 29.77 -3.74
CA ALA A 232 9.46 29.48 -4.90
C ALA A 232 9.10 27.99 -5.00
N GLY A 233 10.07 27.09 -4.85
CA GLY A 233 9.85 25.65 -4.80
C GLY A 233 8.80 25.24 -3.75
N ALA A 234 8.87 25.82 -2.54
CA ALA A 234 7.91 25.59 -1.48
C ALA A 234 6.49 26.04 -1.86
N PHE A 235 6.35 27.23 -2.48
CA PHE A 235 5.05 27.68 -2.98
C PHE A 235 4.47 26.77 -4.08
N LYS A 236 5.31 26.29 -5.01
CA LYS A 236 4.88 25.29 -6.02
C LYS A 236 4.39 24.01 -5.36
N ALA A 237 5.15 23.53 -4.37
CA ALA A 237 4.84 22.30 -3.65
C ALA A 237 3.51 22.40 -2.88
N MET A 238 3.29 23.51 -2.18
CA MET A 238 2.00 23.78 -1.52
C MET A 238 0.86 23.84 -2.54
N GLY A 239 1.06 24.52 -3.68
CA GLY A 239 0.08 24.58 -4.75
C GLY A 239 -0.26 23.21 -5.34
N ALA A 240 0.77 22.39 -5.63
CA ALA A 240 0.60 21.03 -6.14
C ALA A 240 -0.12 20.13 -5.13
N GLY A 241 0.25 20.19 -3.84
CA GLY A 241 -0.40 19.41 -2.78
C GLY A 241 -1.88 19.78 -2.61
N VAL A 242 -2.21 21.08 -2.61
CA VAL A 242 -3.60 21.56 -2.54
C VAL A 242 -4.39 21.11 -3.77
N LEU A 243 -3.82 21.20 -4.98
CA LEU A 243 -4.50 20.76 -6.20
C LEU A 243 -4.74 19.25 -6.24
N GLN A 244 -3.84 18.46 -5.63
CA GLN A 244 -3.98 17.00 -5.58
C GLN A 244 -5.01 16.52 -4.56
N GLN A 245 -5.29 17.27 -3.49
CA GLN A 245 -6.29 16.87 -2.48
C GLN A 245 -7.65 16.46 -3.06
N PRO A 246 -8.32 17.24 -3.93
CA PRO A 246 -9.60 16.84 -4.50
C PRO A 246 -9.49 15.61 -5.41
N VAL A 247 -8.39 15.46 -6.14
CA VAL A 247 -8.14 14.27 -6.99
C VAL A 247 -7.93 13.02 -6.14
N ASN A 248 -7.12 13.14 -5.09
CA ASN A 248 -6.88 12.08 -4.10
C ASN A 248 -8.17 11.72 -3.37
N ARG A 249 -8.98 12.71 -2.96
CA ARG A 249 -10.28 12.48 -2.32
C ARG A 249 -11.24 11.75 -3.26
N ARG A 250 -11.36 12.18 -4.53
CA ARG A 250 -12.24 11.53 -5.53
C ARG A 250 -11.77 10.12 -5.89
N ARG A 251 -10.47 9.87 -6.01
CA ARG A 251 -9.95 8.52 -6.27
C ARG A 251 -10.11 7.59 -5.08
N ALA A 252 -9.87 8.07 -3.86
CA ALA A 252 -10.21 7.33 -2.65
C ALA A 252 -11.73 7.01 -2.61
N LEU A 253 -12.58 7.94 -3.02
CA LEU A 253 -14.03 7.72 -3.17
C LEU A 253 -14.38 6.71 -4.28
N ASN A 254 -13.70 6.73 -5.44
CA ASN A 254 -13.97 5.74 -6.49
C ASN A 254 -13.50 4.32 -6.11
N VAL A 255 -12.45 4.19 -5.31
CA VAL A 255 -12.05 2.90 -4.71
C VAL A 255 -13.11 2.44 -3.69
N LEU A 256 -13.59 3.35 -2.84
CA LEU A 256 -14.71 3.09 -1.91
C LEU A 256 -15.98 2.62 -2.64
N PHE A 257 -16.36 3.26 -3.74
CA PHE A 257 -17.56 2.88 -4.49
C PHE A 257 -17.38 1.59 -5.31
N LYS A 258 -16.16 1.27 -5.77
CA LYS A 258 -15.88 -0.05 -6.38
C LYS A 258 -15.91 -1.17 -5.33
N GLY A 259 -15.43 -0.91 -4.10
CA GLY A 259 -15.56 -1.84 -2.98
C GLY A 259 -17.00 -2.10 -2.56
N ILE A 260 -17.85 -1.06 -2.56
CA ILE A 260 -19.29 -1.18 -2.23
C ILE A 260 -20.10 -1.80 -3.39
N ALA A 261 -19.74 -1.54 -4.65
CA ALA A 261 -20.39 -2.18 -5.79
C ALA A 261 -20.08 -3.69 -5.87
N ALA A 262 -18.88 -4.12 -5.45
CA ALA A 262 -18.51 -5.53 -5.40
C ALA A 262 -19.26 -6.30 -4.29
N THR A 263 -19.65 -5.64 -3.19
CA THR A 263 -20.47 -6.26 -2.13
C THR A 263 -21.96 -6.19 -2.43
N ALA A 264 -22.44 -5.16 -3.14
CA ALA A 264 -23.85 -5.06 -3.55
C ALA A 264 -24.23 -6.00 -4.71
N GLY A 265 -23.27 -6.41 -5.55
CA GLY A 265 -23.50 -7.39 -6.63
C GLY A 265 -23.47 -8.86 -6.20
N ALA A 266 -23.12 -9.15 -4.94
CA ALA A 266 -23.11 -10.52 -4.38
C ALA A 266 -24.37 -10.82 -3.53
N ALA A 267 -25.29 -9.86 -3.41
CA ALA A 267 -26.56 -9.99 -2.68
C ALA A 267 -27.79 -9.88 -3.61
N ALA A 268 -27.62 -10.21 -4.90
CA ALA A 268 -28.70 -10.38 -5.87
C ALA A 268 -28.60 -11.76 -6.52
#